data_AF-A0A6N3T7C6-F1
#
_entry.id   AF-A0A6N3T7C6-F1
#
_cell.length_a   1.000
_cell.length_b   1.000
_cell.length_c   1.000
_cell.angle_alpha   90.00
_cell.angle_beta   90.00
_cell.angle_gamma   90.00
#
_symmetry.space_group_name_H-M   'P 1'
#
loop_
_entity.id
_entity.type
_entity.pdbx_description
1 polymer ?
#
loop_
_entity_poly.entity_id
_entity_poly.type
_entity_poly.pdbx_seq_one_letter_code
_entity_poly.pdbx_strand_id
1 'polypeptide(L)'
;MKRFAERAGYEVLGVFMETGSGVRVDRAERRKVMALAQAREIDAILVTELSRWGRSTIDLISTLQELESYRVSLIAITGMMFDLATPHGRMLATVLAGIAEFERDLISERVKSGLAAARARGKVLGRQKGERPKSDRLAPKVLALVAEKRSYRWIARDLGISKNTVAAIVQRDQVRPSLPS
;
A
#
# COMPACT_ATOMS: atom_id res chain seq x y z
N MET A 1 -6.04 -1.94 -30.99
CA MET A 1 -6.58 -0.84 -30.17
C MET A 1 -7.46 0.09 -30.99
N LYS A 2 -6.92 0.97 -31.86
CA LYS A 2 -7.73 1.95 -32.62
C LYS A 2 -8.87 1.32 -33.45
N ARG A 3 -8.58 0.29 -34.26
CA ARG A 3 -9.61 -0.48 -35.00
C ARG A 3 -10.66 -1.17 -34.11
N PHE A 4 -10.35 -1.47 -32.85
CA PHE A 4 -11.33 -2.03 -31.93
C PHE A 4 -12.23 -0.92 -31.37
N ALA A 5 -11.63 0.19 -30.94
CA ALA A 5 -12.35 1.36 -30.47
C ALA A 5 -13.35 1.87 -31.52
N GLU A 6 -12.90 2.04 -32.77
CA GLU A 6 -13.76 2.45 -33.90
C GLU A 6 -14.95 1.51 -34.11
N ARG A 7 -14.70 0.18 -34.13
CA ARG A 7 -15.78 -0.82 -34.31
C ARG A 7 -16.75 -0.89 -33.14
N ALA A 8 -16.28 -0.60 -31.93
CA ALA A 8 -17.08 -0.60 -30.72
C ALA A 8 -17.74 0.75 -30.42
N GLY A 9 -17.57 1.76 -31.30
CA GLY A 9 -18.18 3.08 -31.16
C GLY A 9 -17.51 3.99 -30.13
N TYR A 10 -16.25 3.71 -29.75
CA TYR A 10 -15.48 4.56 -28.84
C TYR A 10 -14.60 5.54 -29.60
N GLU A 11 -14.59 6.79 -29.14
CA GLU A 11 -13.58 7.79 -29.51
C GLU A 11 -12.31 7.62 -28.65
N VAL A 12 -11.14 7.65 -29.28
CA VAL A 12 -9.87 7.46 -28.57
C VAL A 12 -9.34 8.82 -28.11
N LEU A 13 -9.55 9.14 -26.82
CA LEU A 13 -9.06 10.38 -26.20
C LEU A 13 -7.53 10.42 -26.06
N GLY A 14 -6.88 9.27 -25.82
CA GLY A 14 -5.44 9.21 -25.61
C GLY A 14 -4.88 7.80 -25.63
N VAL A 15 -3.57 7.69 -25.86
CA VAL A 15 -2.83 6.42 -25.80
C VAL A 15 -1.69 6.58 -24.81
N PHE A 16 -1.69 5.73 -23.81
CA PHE A 16 -0.77 5.77 -22.68
C PHE A 16 0.10 4.51 -22.67
N MET A 17 1.42 4.66 -22.66
CA MET A 17 2.37 3.55 -22.74
C MET A 17 3.39 3.63 -21.62
N GLU A 18 3.40 2.61 -20.75
CA GLU A 18 4.42 2.48 -19.71
C GLU A 18 5.76 2.15 -20.37
N THR A 19 6.77 3.02 -20.18
CA THR A 19 8.11 2.80 -20.73
C THR A 19 9.03 2.30 -19.61
N GLY A 20 9.08 0.98 -19.43
CA GLY A 20 9.97 0.35 -18.45
C GLY A 20 9.71 -1.15 -18.29
N SER A 21 10.77 -1.94 -18.25
CA SER A 21 10.71 -3.37 -17.93
C SER A 21 11.24 -3.59 -16.51
N GLY A 22 10.35 -3.82 -15.53
CA GLY A 22 10.78 -4.17 -14.17
C GLY A 22 9.70 -4.03 -13.09
N VAL A 23 9.93 -4.68 -11.95
CA VAL A 23 9.03 -4.69 -10.76
C VAL A 23 8.93 -3.31 -10.08
N ARG A 24 9.78 -2.34 -10.47
CA ARG A 24 9.83 -0.95 -9.97
C ARG A 24 9.50 0.09 -11.06
N VAL A 25 8.64 -0.23 -12.02
CA VAL A 25 8.08 0.81 -12.88
C VAL A 25 7.03 1.55 -12.07
N ASP A 26 7.37 2.76 -11.69
CA ASP A 26 6.42 3.72 -11.15
C ASP A 26 5.42 4.00 -12.28
N ARG A 27 4.26 3.33 -12.25
CA ARG A 27 3.25 3.34 -13.33
C ARG A 27 2.58 4.70 -13.48
N ALA A 28 3.37 5.69 -13.88
CA ALA A 28 2.97 7.08 -13.99
C ALA A 28 1.86 7.24 -15.02
N GLU A 29 1.90 6.46 -16.10
CA GLU A 29 0.88 6.51 -17.14
C GLU A 29 -0.44 5.88 -16.66
N ARG A 30 -0.41 4.75 -15.95
CA ARG A 30 -1.62 4.18 -15.31
C ARG A 30 -2.26 5.18 -14.35
N ARG A 31 -1.45 5.90 -13.55
CA ARG A 31 -1.99 6.94 -12.64
C ARG A 31 -2.67 8.08 -13.38
N LYS A 32 -2.12 8.53 -14.51
CA LYS A 32 -2.77 9.56 -15.35
C LYS A 32 -4.11 9.06 -15.88
N VAL A 33 -4.18 7.82 -16.36
CA VAL A 33 -5.44 7.21 -16.83
C VAL A 33 -6.46 7.10 -15.69
N MET A 34 -6.04 6.69 -14.49
CA MET A 34 -6.94 6.65 -13.32
C MET A 34 -7.44 8.05 -12.92
N ALA A 35 -6.61 9.08 -13.06
CA ALA A 35 -7.02 10.46 -12.79
C ALA A 35 -8.08 10.95 -13.81
N LEU A 36 -7.92 10.62 -15.09
CA LEU A 36 -8.95 10.89 -16.12
C LEU A 36 -10.28 10.18 -15.81
N ALA A 37 -10.20 8.90 -15.38
CA ALA A 37 -11.37 8.14 -14.97
C ALA A 37 -12.07 8.77 -13.76
N GLN A 38 -11.29 9.17 -12.74
CA GLN A 38 -11.81 9.85 -11.54
C GLN A 38 -12.45 11.20 -11.87
N ALA A 39 -11.87 11.95 -12.79
CA ALA A 39 -12.41 13.22 -13.31
C ALA A 39 -13.64 13.03 -14.22
N ARG A 40 -13.99 11.78 -14.57
CA ARG A 40 -15.05 11.42 -15.52
C ARG A 40 -14.85 12.02 -16.91
N GLU A 41 -13.60 12.13 -17.32
CA GLU A 41 -13.23 12.58 -18.68
C GLU A 41 -13.21 11.42 -19.68
N ILE A 42 -13.36 10.18 -19.21
CA ILE A 42 -13.42 8.97 -20.03
C ILE A 42 -14.50 8.03 -19.49
N ASP A 43 -15.13 7.27 -20.39
CA ASP A 43 -16.10 6.23 -20.05
C ASP A 43 -15.50 4.83 -20.05
N ALA A 44 -14.35 4.64 -20.72
CA ALA A 44 -13.70 3.34 -20.84
C ALA A 44 -12.17 3.44 -20.96
N ILE A 45 -11.51 2.40 -20.47
CA ILE A 45 -10.08 2.16 -20.60
C ILE A 45 -9.89 0.89 -21.42
N LEU A 46 -9.25 1.00 -22.58
CA LEU A 46 -8.88 -0.15 -23.41
C LEU A 46 -7.47 -0.61 -23.05
N VAL A 47 -7.32 -1.91 -22.81
CA VAL A 47 -6.04 -2.61 -22.64
C VAL A 47 -5.93 -3.78 -23.60
N THR A 48 -4.72 -4.21 -23.92
CA THR A 48 -4.53 -5.42 -24.74
C THR A 48 -4.96 -6.65 -23.94
N GLU A 49 -4.39 -6.81 -22.75
CA GLU A 49 -4.70 -7.89 -21.80
C GLU A 49 -4.76 -7.33 -20.37
N LEU A 50 -5.55 -7.95 -19.49
CA LEU A 50 -5.66 -7.55 -18.08
C LEU A 50 -4.33 -7.69 -17.31
N SER A 51 -3.48 -8.64 -17.71
CA SER A 51 -2.11 -8.84 -17.20
C SER A 51 -1.22 -7.61 -17.40
N ARG A 52 -1.53 -6.77 -18.39
CA ARG A 52 -0.81 -5.52 -18.66
C ARG A 52 -1.29 -4.38 -17.77
N TRP A 53 -2.48 -4.51 -17.18
CA TRP A 53 -3.05 -3.52 -16.28
C TRP A 53 -2.76 -3.80 -14.80
N GLY A 54 -3.05 -5.00 -14.32
CA GLY A 54 -2.86 -5.40 -12.92
C GLY A 54 -1.52 -6.07 -12.67
N ARG A 55 -0.86 -5.76 -11.53
CA ARG A 55 0.36 -6.48 -11.09
C ARG A 55 0.07 -7.79 -10.35
N SER A 56 -1.17 -7.97 -9.91
CA SER A 56 -1.69 -9.15 -9.23
C SER A 56 -3.22 -9.16 -9.33
N THR A 57 -3.84 -10.30 -9.00
CA THR A 57 -5.31 -10.42 -8.94
C THR A 57 -5.93 -9.39 -8.00
N ILE A 58 -5.32 -9.18 -6.82
CA ILE A 58 -5.79 -8.19 -5.84
C ILE A 58 -5.75 -6.77 -6.42
N ASP A 59 -4.64 -6.38 -7.05
CA ASP A 59 -4.50 -5.06 -7.69
C ASP A 59 -5.54 -4.85 -8.81
N LEU A 60 -5.82 -5.89 -9.58
CA LEU A 60 -6.84 -5.85 -10.61
C LEU A 60 -8.24 -5.67 -10.01
N ILE A 61 -8.62 -6.47 -9.01
CA ILE A 61 -9.92 -6.39 -8.34
C ILE A 61 -10.12 -5.01 -7.70
N SER A 62 -9.13 -4.50 -6.97
CA SER A 62 -9.21 -3.16 -6.37
C SER A 62 -9.39 -2.08 -7.43
N THR A 63 -8.71 -2.19 -8.57
CA THR A 63 -8.87 -1.21 -9.66
C THR A 63 -10.26 -1.29 -10.30
N LEU A 64 -10.80 -2.51 -10.47
CA LEU A 64 -12.15 -2.68 -11.00
C LEU A 64 -13.20 -2.05 -10.09
N GLN A 65 -13.05 -2.19 -8.76
CA GLN A 65 -13.94 -1.55 -7.78
C GLN A 65 -13.86 -0.02 -7.82
N GLU A 66 -12.65 0.53 -7.93
CA GLU A 66 -12.47 1.99 -8.10
C GLU A 66 -13.15 2.49 -9.38
N LEU A 67 -12.91 1.82 -10.50
CA LEU A 67 -13.48 2.20 -11.80
C LEU A 67 -15.02 2.05 -11.82
N GLU A 68 -15.57 1.05 -11.14
CA GLU A 68 -17.02 0.91 -10.95
C GLU A 68 -17.61 2.13 -10.24
N SER A 69 -16.94 2.64 -9.19
CA SER A 69 -17.38 3.85 -8.47
C SER A 69 -17.35 5.11 -9.36
N TYR A 70 -16.48 5.11 -10.39
CA TYR A 70 -16.39 6.18 -11.38
C TYR A 70 -17.30 5.98 -12.59
N ARG A 71 -17.98 4.83 -12.69
CA ARG A 71 -18.74 4.38 -13.87
C ARG A 71 -17.88 4.27 -15.14
N VAL A 72 -16.62 3.86 -14.98
CA VAL A 72 -15.68 3.66 -16.08
C VAL A 72 -15.43 2.17 -16.29
N SER A 73 -15.45 1.72 -17.54
CA SER A 73 -15.24 0.31 -17.90
C SER A 73 -13.77 0.01 -18.21
N LEU A 74 -13.23 -1.11 -17.72
CA LEU A 74 -11.92 -1.63 -18.16
C LEU A 74 -12.13 -2.75 -19.17
N ILE A 75 -11.72 -2.54 -20.42
CA ILE A 75 -11.99 -3.45 -21.54
C ILE A 75 -10.66 -4.03 -22.05
N ALA A 76 -10.53 -5.36 -22.00
CA ALA A 76 -9.43 -6.08 -22.63
C ALA A 76 -9.78 -6.48 -24.08
N ILE A 77 -8.87 -6.22 -25.02
CA ILE A 77 -9.06 -6.52 -26.46
C ILE A 77 -8.81 -8.00 -26.77
N THR A 78 -7.91 -8.64 -26.03
CA THR A 78 -7.59 -10.07 -26.17
C THR A 78 -7.85 -10.80 -24.86
N GLY A 79 -8.55 -11.95 -24.95
CA GLY A 79 -8.99 -12.76 -23.80
C GLY A 79 -10.50 -12.71 -23.57
N MET A 80 -10.96 -13.21 -22.41
CA MET A 80 -12.35 -13.03 -21.97
C MET A 80 -12.65 -11.55 -21.77
N MET A 81 -13.68 -11.03 -22.44
CA MET A 81 -14.18 -9.68 -22.20
C MET A 81 -14.80 -9.60 -20.79
N PHE A 82 -14.18 -8.83 -19.90
CA PHE A 82 -14.76 -8.45 -18.61
C PHE A 82 -15.57 -7.18 -18.79
N ASP A 83 -16.74 -7.31 -19.41
CA ASP A 83 -17.69 -6.21 -19.48
C ASP A 83 -18.58 -6.20 -18.22
N LEU A 84 -18.28 -5.32 -17.27
CA LEU A 84 -19.08 -5.13 -16.05
C LEU A 84 -20.49 -4.58 -16.34
N ALA A 85 -20.75 -4.07 -17.55
CA ALA A 85 -22.10 -3.71 -17.99
C ALA A 85 -22.98 -4.96 -18.27
N THR A 86 -22.37 -6.13 -18.49
CA THR A 86 -23.10 -7.39 -18.73
C THR A 86 -23.41 -8.16 -17.43
N PRO A 87 -24.54 -8.87 -17.36
CA PRO A 87 -24.85 -9.75 -16.22
C PRO A 87 -23.77 -10.80 -15.94
N HIS A 88 -23.16 -11.38 -16.98
CA HIS A 88 -22.10 -12.38 -16.84
C HIS A 88 -20.78 -11.78 -16.32
N GLY A 89 -20.41 -10.58 -16.78
CA GLY A 89 -19.23 -9.87 -16.27
C GLY A 89 -19.37 -9.47 -14.80
N ARG A 90 -20.57 -9.01 -14.38
CA ARG A 90 -20.86 -8.77 -12.95
C ARG A 90 -20.77 -10.04 -12.11
N MET A 91 -21.32 -11.16 -12.58
CA MET A 91 -21.24 -12.44 -11.87
C MET A 91 -19.80 -12.88 -11.65
N LEU A 92 -18.97 -12.79 -12.69
CA LEU A 92 -17.55 -13.17 -12.62
C LEU A 92 -16.76 -12.25 -11.69
N ALA A 93 -17.05 -10.94 -11.69
CA ALA A 93 -16.47 -9.99 -10.75
C ALA A 93 -16.84 -10.33 -9.30
N THR A 94 -18.10 -10.66 -9.01
CA THR A 94 -18.55 -11.08 -7.67
C THR A 94 -17.86 -12.36 -7.21
N VAL A 95 -17.72 -13.35 -8.08
CA VAL A 95 -17.01 -14.60 -7.75
C VAL A 95 -15.54 -14.34 -7.45
N LEU A 96 -14.86 -13.53 -8.27
CA LEU A 96 -13.46 -13.16 -8.03
C LEU A 96 -13.27 -12.35 -6.76
N ALA A 97 -14.18 -11.43 -6.45
CA ALA A 97 -14.19 -10.70 -5.20
C ALA A 97 -14.35 -11.64 -3.99
N GLY A 98 -15.30 -12.59 -4.08
CA GLY A 98 -15.50 -13.61 -3.04
C GLY A 98 -14.28 -14.51 -2.83
N ILE A 99 -13.59 -14.90 -3.91
CA ILE A 99 -12.33 -15.65 -3.82
C ILE A 99 -11.24 -14.83 -3.11
N ALA A 100 -11.11 -13.54 -3.45
CA ALA A 100 -10.13 -12.67 -2.83
C ALA A 100 -10.41 -12.42 -1.33
N GLU A 101 -11.68 -12.31 -0.93
CA GLU A 101 -12.07 -12.25 0.49
C GLU A 101 -11.75 -13.56 1.21
N PHE A 102 -12.10 -14.70 0.62
CA PHE A 102 -11.80 -16.02 1.18
C PHE A 102 -10.30 -16.24 1.39
N GLU A 103 -9.46 -15.90 0.42
CA GLU A 103 -8.00 -16.00 0.57
C GLU A 103 -7.48 -15.12 1.72
N ARG A 104 -8.01 -13.91 1.87
CA ARG A 104 -7.64 -12.98 2.96
C ARG A 104 -8.01 -13.56 4.32
N ASP A 105 -9.18 -14.16 4.43
CA ASP A 105 -9.66 -14.78 5.66
C ASP A 105 -8.80 -15.99 6.03
N LEU A 106 -8.46 -16.85 5.07
CA LEU A 106 -7.54 -17.97 5.28
C LEU A 106 -6.15 -17.52 5.77
N ILE A 107 -5.60 -16.44 5.21
CA ILE A 107 -4.33 -15.87 5.66
C ILE A 107 -4.45 -15.35 7.10
N SER A 108 -5.52 -14.61 7.40
CA SER A 108 -5.80 -14.09 8.74
C SER A 108 -5.91 -15.21 9.77
N GLU A 109 -6.64 -16.28 9.42
CA GLU A 109 -6.81 -17.47 10.26
C GLU A 109 -5.48 -18.18 10.53
N ARG A 110 -4.66 -18.39 9.49
CA ARG A 110 -3.33 -18.98 9.62
C ARG A 110 -2.41 -18.14 10.51
N VAL A 111 -2.44 -16.82 10.38
CA VAL A 111 -1.66 -15.91 11.25
C VAL A 111 -2.12 -16.01 12.69
N LYS A 112 -3.43 -15.97 12.95
CA LYS A 112 -3.99 -16.11 14.30
C LYS A 112 -3.62 -17.45 14.94
N SER A 113 -3.74 -18.54 14.19
CA SER A 113 -3.33 -19.88 14.62
C SER A 113 -1.83 -19.96 14.93
N GLY A 114 -0.98 -19.39 14.06
CA GLY A 114 0.45 -19.32 14.28
C GLY A 114 0.84 -18.50 15.52
N LEU A 115 0.16 -17.36 15.76
CA LEU A 115 0.36 -16.55 16.96
C LEU A 115 -0.11 -17.30 18.21
N ALA A 116 -1.25 -17.98 18.17
CA ALA A 116 -1.75 -18.79 19.28
C ALA A 116 -0.78 -19.92 19.64
N ALA A 117 -0.28 -20.65 18.65
CA ALA A 117 0.73 -21.70 18.84
C ALA A 117 2.06 -21.14 19.38
N ALA A 118 2.49 -19.96 18.92
CA ALA A 118 3.67 -19.29 19.46
C ALA A 118 3.48 -18.87 20.93
N ARG A 119 2.30 -18.35 21.31
CA ARG A 119 1.96 -18.06 22.71
C ARG A 119 1.96 -19.31 23.58
N ALA A 120 1.37 -20.41 23.09
CA ALA A 120 1.34 -21.68 23.81
C ALA A 120 2.75 -22.26 24.05
N ARG A 121 3.69 -22.02 23.13
CA ARG A 121 5.12 -22.34 23.29
C ARG A 121 5.89 -21.32 24.14
N GLY A 122 5.21 -20.39 24.80
CA GLY A 122 5.82 -19.39 25.69
C GLY A 122 6.55 -18.25 24.97
N LYS A 123 6.41 -18.12 23.65
CA LYS A 123 7.05 -17.02 22.90
C LYS A 123 6.35 -15.70 23.21
N VAL A 124 7.08 -14.75 23.78
CA VAL A 124 6.59 -13.38 23.99
C VAL A 124 6.46 -12.70 22.62
N LEU A 125 5.23 -12.38 22.24
CA LEU A 125 4.92 -11.72 20.97
C LEU A 125 4.80 -10.21 21.19
N GLY A 126 5.32 -9.42 20.24
CA GLY A 126 5.31 -7.95 20.32
C GLY A 126 6.52 -7.39 21.07
N ARG A 127 6.51 -6.06 21.29
CA ARG A 127 7.57 -5.33 22.00
C ARG A 127 7.66 -5.82 23.46
N GLN A 128 8.82 -6.25 23.91
CA GLN A 128 8.97 -6.70 25.29
C GLN A 128 8.82 -5.52 26.27
N LYS A 129 8.37 -5.83 27.49
CA LYS A 129 8.24 -4.82 28.54
C LYS A 129 9.63 -4.27 28.89
N GLY A 130 9.89 -3.02 28.52
CA GLY A 130 11.17 -2.34 28.76
C GLY A 130 11.93 -1.97 27.50
N GLU A 131 11.75 -2.70 26.40
CA GLU A 131 12.40 -2.39 25.11
C GLU A 131 11.88 -1.08 24.53
N ARG A 132 12.76 -0.18 24.08
CA ARG A 132 12.35 1.06 23.41
C ARG A 132 13.18 1.28 22.13
N PRO A 133 13.05 0.42 21.11
CA PRO A 133 13.98 0.37 19.98
C PRO A 133 14.17 1.72 19.27
N LYS A 134 13.08 2.48 19.07
CA LYS A 134 13.14 3.81 18.44
C LYS A 134 13.83 4.85 19.34
N SER A 135 13.56 4.83 20.65
CA SER A 135 14.17 5.76 21.60
C SER A 135 15.65 5.44 21.84
N ASP A 136 15.98 4.15 21.98
CA ASP A 136 17.35 3.70 22.24
C ASP A 136 18.25 3.96 21.02
N ARG A 137 17.73 3.75 19.80
CA ARG A 137 18.45 4.10 18.56
C ARG A 137 18.73 5.60 18.42
N LEU A 138 17.81 6.45 18.91
CA LEU A 138 17.93 7.91 18.81
C LEU A 138 18.68 8.53 19.99
N ALA A 139 18.95 7.76 21.06
CA ALA A 139 19.55 8.27 22.28
C ALA A 139 20.91 8.97 22.05
N PRO A 140 21.87 8.43 21.28
CA PRO A 140 23.15 9.11 21.07
C PRO A 140 23.00 10.47 20.39
N LYS A 141 22.10 10.59 19.40
CA LYS A 141 21.84 11.85 18.69
C LYS A 141 21.14 12.87 19.60
N VAL A 142 20.19 12.40 20.41
CA VAL A 142 19.51 13.26 21.39
C VAL A 142 20.52 13.82 22.38
N LEU A 143 21.40 12.98 22.94
CA LEU A 143 22.40 13.41 23.94
C LEU A 143 23.43 14.39 23.34
N ALA A 144 23.89 14.16 22.10
CA ALA A 144 24.77 15.10 21.41
C ALA A 144 24.14 16.49 21.23
N LEU A 145 22.89 16.54 20.75
CA LEU A 145 22.17 17.81 20.57
C LEU A 145 21.85 18.53 21.89
N VAL A 146 21.65 17.77 22.97
CA VAL A 146 21.52 18.34 24.33
C VAL A 146 22.85 18.92 24.80
N ALA A 147 23.98 18.27 24.53
CA ALA A 147 25.32 18.80 24.83
C ALA A 147 25.62 20.09 24.06
N GLU A 148 25.10 20.22 22.83
CA GLU A 148 25.10 21.46 22.03
C GLU A 148 24.12 22.54 22.55
N LYS A 149 23.49 22.33 23.71
CA LYS A 149 22.51 23.23 24.33
C LYS A 149 21.26 23.50 23.47
N ARG A 150 20.89 22.60 22.57
CA ARG A 150 19.63 22.70 21.82
C ARG A 150 18.44 22.43 22.75
N SER A 151 17.35 23.19 22.57
CA SER A 151 16.14 22.98 23.38
C SER A 151 15.46 21.65 23.04
N TYR A 152 14.85 21.00 24.03
CA TYR A 152 14.17 19.72 23.83
C TYR A 152 13.04 19.81 22.79
N ARG A 153 12.40 20.97 22.66
CA ARG A 153 11.36 21.22 21.66
C ARG A 153 11.94 21.25 20.24
N TRP A 154 13.13 21.81 20.08
CA TRP A 154 13.85 21.81 18.81
C TRP A 154 14.27 20.39 18.42
N ILE A 155 14.90 19.65 19.34
CA ILE A 155 15.36 18.26 19.13
C ILE A 155 14.19 17.34 18.76
N ALA A 156 13.05 17.49 19.45
CA ALA A 156 11.84 16.74 19.16
C ALA A 156 11.35 16.96 17.71
N ARG A 157 11.37 18.21 17.24
CA ARG A 157 10.97 18.56 15.87
C ARG A 157 11.97 18.01 14.85
N ASP A 158 13.26 18.19 15.09
CA ASP A 158 14.34 17.78 14.19
C ASP A 158 14.38 16.25 14.00
N LEU A 159 14.25 15.49 15.09
CA LEU A 159 14.32 14.03 15.07
C LEU A 159 12.96 13.34 14.87
N GLY A 160 11.87 14.10 14.70
CA GLY A 160 10.53 13.56 14.49
C GLY A 160 10.02 12.68 15.64
N ILE A 161 10.29 13.08 16.88
CA ILE A 161 9.86 12.39 18.11
C ILE A 161 9.16 13.36 19.07
N SER A 162 8.40 12.82 20.04
CA SER A 162 7.74 13.67 21.03
C SER A 162 8.75 14.30 22.00
N LYS A 163 8.44 15.49 22.53
CA LYS A 163 9.23 16.12 23.60
C LYS A 163 9.37 15.19 24.82
N ASN A 164 8.33 14.41 25.13
CA ASN A 164 8.34 13.43 26.22
C ASN A 164 9.35 12.31 25.96
N THR A 165 9.51 11.90 24.70
CA THR A 165 10.52 10.91 24.31
C THR A 165 11.94 11.46 24.50
N VAL A 166 12.19 12.72 24.13
CA VAL A 166 13.46 13.41 24.37
C VAL A 166 13.77 13.49 25.86
N ALA A 167 12.84 14.02 26.67
CA ALA A 167 13.01 14.16 28.10
C ALA A 167 13.26 12.81 28.78
N ALA A 168 12.53 11.77 28.39
CA ALA A 168 12.69 10.43 28.95
C ALA A 168 13.97 9.71 28.50
N ILE A 169 14.60 10.11 27.39
CA ILE A 169 15.95 9.65 27.02
C ILE A 169 16.98 10.30 27.94
N VAL A 170 16.92 11.62 28.10
CA VAL A 170 17.88 12.37 28.93
C VAL A 170 17.79 11.94 30.40
N GLN A 171 16.58 11.79 30.93
CA GLN A 171 16.37 11.34 32.31
C GLN A 171 16.94 9.93 32.55
N ARG A 172 16.90 9.04 31.56
CA ARG A 172 17.48 7.69 31.70
C ARG A 172 18.99 7.70 31.66
N ASP A 173 19.57 8.56 30.84
CA ASP A 173 21.02 8.72 30.76
C ASP A 173 21.57 9.22 32.10
N GLN A 174 20.90 10.20 32.71
CA GLN A 174 21.24 10.72 34.04
C GLN A 174 21.10 9.71 35.19
N VAL A 175 20.25 8.68 35.03
CA VAL A 175 19.97 7.66 36.05
C VAL A 175 20.84 6.40 35.86
N ARG A 176 21.60 6.26 34.76
CA ARG A 176 22.57 5.16 34.62
C ARG A 176 23.74 5.41 35.56
N PRO A 177 23.98 4.56 36.58
CA PRO A 177 25.17 4.70 37.41
C PRO A 177 26.39 4.49 36.52
N SER A 178 27.37 5.38 36.63
CA SER A 178 28.69 5.23 36.02
C SER A 178 29.30 3.92 36.48
N LEU A 179 29.35 2.91 35.60
CA LEU A 179 30.15 1.71 35.84
C LEU A 179 31.62 2.15 35.89
N PRO A 180 32.36 1.88 36.98
CA PRO A 180 33.79 2.15 37.01
C PRO A 180 34.49 1.27 35.98
N SER A 181 35.39 1.91 35.23
CA SER A 181 36.35 1.33 34.29
C SER A 181 37.28 0.30 34.92
#